data_AF-A0A1C5W5P9-F1
#
_entry.id   AF-A0A1C5W5P9-F1
#
_cell.length_a   1.000
_cell.length_b   1.000
_cell.length_c   1.000
_cell.angle_alpha   90.00
_cell.angle_beta   90.00
_cell.angle_gamma   90.00
#
_symmetry.space_group_name_H-M   'P 1'
#
loop_
_entity.id
_entity.type
_entity.pdbx_description
1 polymer ?
#
loop_
_entity_poly.entity_id
_entity_poly.type
_entity_poly.pdbx_seq_one_letter_code
_entity_poly.pdbx_strand_id
1 'polypeptide(L)'
;MAQKKQFSITTPRGSITTVQTDGGIVTAKLEWNPAFASQKAESFSKAQMFVDSECLRYMNPLTPRRTGMMIKSATLGTVIGSGYIEYLTPYARRQYYEHKSRARWFETMKASKKDVIREGAEKLA
;
A
#
# COMPACT_ATOMS: atom_id res chain seq x y z
N MET A 1 11.37 -14.85 -2.50
CA MET A 1 10.75 -13.93 -3.48
C MET A 1 9.65 -13.15 -2.78
N ALA A 2 9.49 -11.88 -3.12
CA ALA A 2 8.43 -11.05 -2.59
C ALA A 2 7.04 -11.63 -2.88
N GLN A 3 6.10 -11.43 -1.96
CA GLN A 3 4.69 -11.80 -2.14
C GLN A 3 3.82 -10.56 -1.89
N LYS A 4 2.59 -10.58 -2.40
CA LYS A 4 1.61 -9.54 -2.08
C LYS A 4 1.34 -9.52 -0.58
N LYS A 5 1.18 -8.32 -0.03
CA LYS A 5 0.89 -8.14 1.39
C LYS A 5 -0.50 -8.70 1.72
N GLN A 6 -0.55 -9.59 2.72
CA GLN A 6 -1.80 -10.11 3.24
C GLN A 6 -2.32 -9.18 4.35
N PHE A 7 -3.55 -8.70 4.19
CA PHE A 7 -4.22 -7.87 5.20
C PHE A 7 -5.11 -8.76 6.06
N SER A 8 -4.81 -8.84 7.36
CA SER A 8 -5.66 -9.51 8.35
C SER A 8 -6.44 -8.44 9.12
N ILE A 9 -7.77 -8.45 9.02
CA ILE A 9 -8.66 -7.53 9.71
C ILE A 9 -9.50 -8.34 10.69
N THR A 10 -9.31 -8.09 11.99
CA THR A 10 -10.09 -8.71 13.05
C THR A 10 -11.17 -7.72 13.51
N THR A 11 -12.44 -8.08 13.32
CA THR A 11 -13.57 -7.30 13.84
C THR A 11 -13.90 -7.73 15.28
N PRO A 12 -14.23 -6.79 16.19
CA PRO A 12 -14.66 -7.15 17.53
C PRO A 12 -16.03 -7.84 17.51
N ARG A 13 -16.35 -8.59 18.58
CA ARG A 13 -17.68 -9.20 18.73
C ARG A 13 -18.74 -8.09 18.85
N GLY A 14 -19.90 -8.31 18.23
CA GLY A 14 -21.04 -7.42 18.30
C GLY A 14 -21.60 -7.26 19.72
N SER A 15 -22.55 -6.34 19.90
CA SER A 15 -23.24 -6.07 21.16
C SER A 15 -24.73 -6.37 21.02
N ILE A 16 -25.34 -6.98 22.04
CA ILE A 16 -26.79 -7.16 22.13
C ILE A 16 -27.25 -6.42 23.37
N THR A 17 -28.21 -5.50 23.21
CA THR A 17 -28.83 -4.78 24.33
C THR A 17 -30.32 -5.08 24.32
N THR A 18 -30.82 -5.58 25.45
CA THR A 18 -32.23 -5.85 25.66
C THR A 18 -32.78 -4.89 26.70
N VAL A 19 -33.84 -4.17 26.37
CA VAL A 19 -34.49 -3.20 27.27
C VAL A 19 -35.94 -3.64 27.49
N GLN A 20 -36.35 -3.74 28.75
CA GLN A 20 -37.77 -3.91 29.09
C GLN A 20 -38.44 -2.54 29.16
N THR A 21 -39.54 -2.38 28.44
CA THR A 21 -40.38 -1.19 28.44
C THR A 21 -41.77 -1.58 28.93
N ASP A 22 -42.59 -0.62 29.37
CA ASP A 22 -43.95 -0.85 29.86
C ASP A 22 -44.86 -1.63 28.87
N GLY A 23 -44.50 -1.64 27.58
CA GLY A 23 -45.19 -2.37 26.51
C GLY A 23 -44.54 -3.69 26.06
N GLY A 24 -43.44 -4.14 26.67
CA GLY A 24 -42.78 -5.41 26.33
C GLY A 24 -41.25 -5.36 26.28
N ILE A 25 -40.64 -6.45 25.81
CA ILE A 25 -39.18 -6.59 25.69
C ILE A 25 -38.74 -6.16 24.29
N VAL A 26 -37.80 -5.22 24.21
CA VAL A 26 -37.16 -4.79 22.96
C VAL A 26 -35.70 -5.24 22.96
N THR A 27 -35.28 -5.95 21.92
CA THR A 27 -33.89 -6.40 21.73
C THR A 27 -33.26 -5.70 20.54
N ALA A 28 -32.15 -5.01 20.76
CA ALA A 28 -31.30 -4.42 19.73
C ALA A 28 -29.99 -5.23 19.59
N LYS A 29 -29.63 -5.60 18.36
CA LYS A 29 -28.42 -6.35 18.04
C LYS A 29 -27.54 -5.53 17.10
N LEU A 30 -26.32 -5.24 17.53
CA LEU A 30 -25.28 -4.58 16.76
C LEU A 30 -24.24 -5.62 16.36
N GLU A 31 -24.15 -5.95 15.07
CA GLU A 31 -23.16 -6.89 14.54
C GLU A 31 -22.34 -6.26 13.41
N TRP A 32 -21.08 -6.66 13.31
CA TRP A 32 -20.26 -6.32 12.15
C TRP A 32 -20.77 -7.07 10.93
N ASN A 33 -20.83 -6.37 9.80
CA ASN A 33 -21.08 -7.03 8.52
C ASN A 33 -20.02 -8.12 8.31
N PRO A 34 -20.41 -9.40 8.14
CA PRO A 34 -19.45 -10.50 7.95
C PRO A 34 -18.52 -10.28 6.75
N ALA A 35 -18.98 -9.56 5.72
CA ALA A 35 -18.19 -9.23 4.54
C ALA A 35 -17.24 -8.02 4.74
N PHE A 36 -17.33 -7.31 5.87
CA PHE A 36 -16.52 -6.10 6.10
C PHE A 36 -15.03 -6.38 6.02
N ALA A 37 -14.56 -7.43 6.70
CA ALA A 37 -13.13 -7.75 6.77
C ALA A 37 -12.56 -8.11 5.39
N SER A 38 -13.27 -8.92 4.61
CA SER A 38 -12.83 -9.30 3.26
C SER A 38 -12.86 -8.11 2.30
N GLN A 39 -13.93 -7.31 2.31
CA GLN A 39 -14.05 -6.11 1.47
C GLN A 39 -12.95 -5.10 1.79
N LYS A 40 -12.71 -4.80 3.07
CA LYS A 40 -11.65 -3.87 3.46
C LYS A 40 -10.24 -4.41 3.18
N ALA A 41 -10.01 -5.70 3.36
CA ALA A 41 -8.74 -6.30 2.96
C ALA A 41 -8.47 -6.17 1.45
N GLU A 42 -9.52 -6.33 0.62
CA GLU A 42 -9.42 -6.14 -0.83
C GLU A 42 -9.13 -4.67 -1.20
N SER A 43 -9.85 -3.72 -0.59
CA SER A 43 -9.60 -2.29 -0.77
C SER A 43 -8.17 -1.89 -0.40
N PHE A 44 -7.65 -2.37 0.74
CA PHE A 44 -6.26 -2.12 1.13
C PHE A 44 -5.24 -2.79 0.20
N SER A 45 -5.55 -3.97 -0.33
CA SER A 45 -4.72 -4.63 -1.34
C SER A 45 -4.63 -3.79 -2.62
N LYS A 46 -5.77 -3.28 -3.10
CA LYS A 46 -5.82 -2.36 -4.25
C LYS A 46 -5.05 -1.06 -3.99
N ALA A 47 -5.23 -0.46 -2.82
CA ALA A 47 -4.50 0.74 -2.41
C ALA A 47 -2.98 0.50 -2.36
N GLN A 48 -2.53 -0.63 -1.81
CA GLN A 48 -1.10 -0.97 -1.77
C GLN A 48 -0.53 -1.19 -3.17
N MET A 49 -1.26 -1.88 -4.05
CA MET A 49 -0.87 -2.06 -5.45
C MET A 49 -0.74 -0.70 -6.18
N PHE A 50 -1.67 0.21 -5.92
CA PHE A 50 -1.61 1.57 -6.46
C PHE A 50 -0.36 2.31 -5.97
N VAL A 51 -0.12 2.34 -4.64
CA VAL A 51 1.05 3.00 -4.05
C VAL A 51 2.35 2.48 -4.67
N ASP A 52 2.51 1.16 -4.77
CA ASP A 52 3.73 0.54 -5.32
C ASP A 52 3.93 0.94 -6.80
N SER A 53 2.85 0.91 -7.59
CA SER A 53 2.88 1.29 -9.01
C SER A 53 3.24 2.76 -9.22
N GLU A 54 2.68 3.65 -8.39
CA GLU A 54 2.93 5.08 -8.46
C GLU A 54 4.35 5.43 -8.00
N CYS A 55 4.85 4.74 -6.98
CA CYS A 55 6.25 4.87 -6.58
C CYS A 55 7.18 4.52 -7.75
N LEU A 56 6.97 3.38 -8.41
CA LEU A 56 7.76 2.99 -9.60
C LEU A 56 7.63 4.03 -10.72
N ARG A 57 6.42 4.52 -10.99
CA ARG A 57 6.15 5.53 -12.02
C ARG A 57 6.89 6.84 -11.76
N TYR A 58 6.80 7.37 -10.55
CA TYR A 58 7.41 8.66 -10.20
C TYR A 58 8.91 8.59 -9.93
N MET A 59 9.43 7.43 -9.53
CA MET A 59 10.88 7.23 -9.43
C MET A 59 11.55 7.12 -10.79
N ASN A 60 10.85 6.66 -11.83
CA ASN A 60 11.41 6.46 -13.15
C ASN A 60 12.19 7.69 -13.70
N PRO A 61 11.65 8.93 -13.70
CA PRO A 61 12.40 10.10 -14.15
C PRO A 61 13.58 10.49 -13.24
N LEU A 62 13.53 10.14 -11.95
CA LEU A 62 14.53 10.48 -10.94
C LEU A 62 15.70 9.49 -10.91
N THR A 63 15.42 8.24 -11.27
CA THR A 63 16.40 7.15 -11.28
C THR A 63 17.53 7.47 -12.28
N PRO A 64 18.81 7.35 -11.90
CA PRO A 64 19.92 7.53 -12.83
C PRO A 64 19.81 6.62 -14.07
N ARG A 65 20.07 7.18 -15.25
CA ARG A 65 19.98 6.45 -16.52
C ARG A 65 21.32 6.42 -17.22
N ARG A 66 21.81 5.20 -17.46
CA ARG A 66 22.88 4.90 -18.43
C ARG A 66 22.36 4.02 -19.57
N THR A 67 21.75 2.89 -19.22
CA THR A 67 21.17 1.93 -20.18
C THR A 67 19.68 1.63 -19.93
N GLY A 68 19.10 2.22 -18.88
CA GLY A 68 17.73 1.93 -18.43
C GLY A 68 17.58 0.65 -17.59
N MET A 69 18.62 -0.17 -17.46
CA MET A 69 18.56 -1.44 -16.72
C MET A 69 18.17 -1.27 -15.24
N MET A 70 18.57 -0.17 -14.58
CA MET A 70 18.19 0.09 -13.19
C MET A 70 16.68 0.30 -13.00
N ILE A 71 16.01 0.89 -14.00
CA ILE A 71 14.56 1.07 -13.94
C ILE A 71 13.88 -0.28 -14.17
N LYS A 72 14.35 -1.03 -15.18
CA LYS A 72 13.84 -2.38 -15.45
C LYS A 72 14.03 -3.31 -14.26
N SER A 73 15.17 -3.22 -13.55
CA SER A 73 15.44 -4.06 -12.38
C SER A 73 14.51 -3.78 -11.22
N ALA A 74 14.08 -2.53 -11.03
CA ALA A 74 13.05 -2.18 -10.05
C ALA A 74 11.71 -2.81 -10.40
N THR A 75 11.28 -2.67 -11.67
CA THR A 75 10.01 -3.24 -12.15
C THR A 75 10.00 -4.76 -12.10
N LEU A 76 11.13 -5.40 -12.43
CA LEU A 76 11.25 -6.87 -12.42
C LEU A 76 11.41 -7.43 -11.00
N GLY A 77 12.09 -6.72 -10.10
CA GLY A 77 12.29 -7.16 -8.72
C GLY A 77 11.08 -6.93 -7.83
N THR A 78 10.25 -5.93 -8.15
CA THR A 78 9.13 -5.54 -7.30
C THR A 78 7.86 -6.31 -7.65
N VAL A 79 7.29 -6.99 -6.66
CA VAL A 79 5.93 -7.53 -6.75
C VAL A 79 4.95 -6.43 -6.35
N ILE A 80 4.14 -5.96 -7.28
CA ILE A 80 3.15 -4.90 -7.03
C ILE A 80 2.15 -5.36 -5.95
N GLY A 81 2.04 -4.59 -4.88
CA GLY A 81 1.24 -4.89 -3.69
C GLY A 81 2.04 -5.51 -2.54
N SER A 82 3.36 -5.65 -2.66
CA SER A 82 4.23 -6.13 -1.57
C SER A 82 4.47 -5.07 -0.50
N GLY A 83 4.36 -3.79 -0.86
CA GLY A 83 4.70 -2.66 0.01
C GLY A 83 6.19 -2.34 0.10
N TYR A 84 7.03 -2.93 -0.76
CA TYR A 84 8.44 -2.58 -0.88
C TYR A 84 8.92 -2.69 -2.32
N ILE A 85 9.95 -1.93 -2.65
CA ILE A 85 10.55 -1.90 -3.98
C ILE A 85 11.91 -2.57 -3.93
N GLU A 86 12.11 -3.57 -4.77
CA GLU A 86 13.32 -4.36 -4.84
C GLU A 86 14.04 -4.11 -6.18
N TYR A 87 15.35 -3.84 -6.09
CA TYR A 87 16.21 -3.66 -7.25
C TYR A 87 17.13 -4.87 -7.42
N LEU A 88 17.04 -5.55 -8.57
CA LEU A 88 17.83 -6.76 -8.85
C LEU A 88 19.30 -6.49 -9.23
N THR A 89 19.63 -5.27 -9.62
CA THR A 89 20.97 -4.93 -10.11
C THR A 89 21.97 -4.76 -8.95
N PRO A 90 23.16 -5.38 -8.99
CA PRO A 90 24.12 -5.35 -7.87
C PRO A 90 24.65 -3.94 -7.57
N TYR A 91 24.65 -3.05 -8.57
CA TYR A 91 25.06 -1.66 -8.40
C TYR A 91 23.96 -0.73 -7.88
N ALA A 92 22.72 -1.21 -7.68
CA ALA A 92 21.60 -0.35 -7.25
C ALA A 92 21.88 0.35 -5.93
N ARG A 93 22.42 -0.37 -4.95
CA ARG A 93 22.79 0.18 -3.64
C ARG A 93 23.80 1.33 -3.79
N ARG A 94 24.88 1.10 -4.55
CA ARG A 94 25.92 2.12 -4.76
C ARG A 94 25.33 3.36 -5.44
N GLN A 95 24.54 3.17 -6.51
CA GLN A 95 23.89 4.28 -7.20
C GLN A 95 22.90 5.02 -6.29
N TYR A 96 22.20 4.31 -5.42
CA TYR A 96 21.25 4.92 -4.51
C TYR A 96 21.92 5.86 -3.50
N TYR A 97 23.09 5.51 -2.97
CA TYR A 97 23.75 6.31 -1.94
C TYR A 97 24.80 7.29 -2.48
N GLU A 98 25.52 6.93 -3.54
CA GLU A 98 26.74 7.64 -3.96
C GLU A 98 26.57 8.40 -5.28
N HIS A 99 25.43 8.30 -5.96
CA HIS A 99 25.25 8.99 -7.24
C HIS A 99 25.24 10.52 -7.05
N LYS A 100 26.22 11.19 -7.65
CA LYS A 100 26.52 12.63 -7.45
C LYS A 100 25.32 13.58 -7.50
N SER A 101 24.38 13.39 -8.44
CA SER A 101 23.25 14.31 -8.66
C SER A 101 21.85 13.70 -8.50
N ARG A 102 21.76 12.39 -8.33
CA ARG A 102 20.50 11.63 -8.42
C ARG A 102 20.45 10.50 -7.40
N ALA A 103 21.22 10.61 -6.31
CA ALA A 103 21.12 9.69 -5.19
C ALA A 103 19.74 9.79 -4.52
N ARG A 104 19.35 8.73 -3.80
CA ARG A 104 18.13 8.68 -2.97
C ARG A 104 16.86 9.11 -3.72
N TRP A 105 16.71 8.62 -4.95
CA TRP A 105 15.56 8.96 -5.81
C TRP A 105 14.22 8.53 -5.19
N PHE A 106 14.19 7.50 -4.35
CA PHE A 106 12.98 7.11 -3.60
C PHE A 106 12.59 8.16 -2.56
N GLU A 107 13.54 8.68 -1.79
CA GLU A 107 13.29 9.78 -0.85
C GLU A 107 12.85 11.06 -1.56
N THR A 108 13.48 11.36 -2.70
CA THR A 108 13.13 12.53 -3.53
C THR A 108 11.70 12.39 -4.08
N MET A 109 11.32 11.19 -4.52
CA MET A 109 9.95 10.89 -4.94
C MET A 109 8.98 11.07 -3.78
N LYS A 110 9.25 10.50 -2.60
CA LYS A 110 8.39 10.67 -1.42
C LYS A 110 8.22 12.14 -1.06
N ALA A 111 9.31 12.90 -1.01
CA ALA A 111 9.26 14.33 -0.66
C ALA A 111 8.37 15.15 -1.62
N SER A 112 8.35 14.79 -2.91
CA SER A 112 7.64 15.54 -3.95
C SER A 112 6.25 15.00 -4.32
N LYS A 113 5.97 13.72 -4.07
CA LYS A 113 4.76 13.03 -4.54
C LYS A 113 3.96 12.29 -3.47
N LYS A 114 4.41 12.27 -2.20
CA LYS A 114 3.68 11.58 -1.11
C LYS A 114 2.20 11.93 -1.06
N ASP A 115 1.85 13.20 -1.22
CA ASP A 115 0.47 13.66 -1.03
C ASP A 115 -0.42 13.21 -2.19
N VAL A 116 0.10 13.26 -3.42
CA VAL A 116 -0.61 12.77 -4.62
C VAL A 116 -0.82 11.26 -4.55
N ILE A 117 0.21 10.51 -4.13
CA ILE A 117 0.12 9.05 -3.99
C ILE A 117 -0.87 8.70 -2.87
N ARG A 118 -0.84 9.42 -1.75
CA ARG A 118 -1.77 9.22 -0.63
C ARG A 118 -3.21 9.48 -1.07
N GLU A 119 -3.49 10.60 -1.72
CA GLU A 119 -4.84 10.94 -2.20
C GLU A 119 -5.38 9.90 -3.19
N GLY A 120 -4.52 9.40 -4.10
CA GLY A 120 -4.92 8.35 -5.03
C GLY A 120 -5.20 7.01 -4.33
N ALA A 121 -4.42 6.67 -3.30
CA ALA A 121 -4.63 5.46 -2.51
C ALA A 121 -5.90 5.54 -1.65
N GLU A 122 -6.21 6.72 -1.09
CA GLU A 122 -7.42 6.97 -0.30
C GLU A 122 -8.70 6.74 -1.12
N LYS A 123 -8.69 7.01 -2.43
CA LYS A 123 -9.83 6.74 -3.32
C LYS A 123 -10.10 5.25 -3.54
N LEU A 124 -9.17 4.38 -3.19
CA LEU A 124 -9.25 2.92 -3.38
C LEU A 124 -9.50 2.14 -2.08
N ALA A 125 -9.30 2.79 -0.92
CA ALA A 125 -9.36 2.21 0.43
C ALA A 125 -10.74 2.39 1.10
#